data_AF-A0A9E8MMW0-F1
#
_entry.id   AF-A0A9E8MMW0-F1
#
_cell.length_a   1.000
_cell.length_b   1.000
_cell.length_c   1.000
_cell.angle_alpha   90.00
_cell.angle_beta   90.00
_cell.angle_gamma   90.00
#
_symmetry.space_group_name_H-M   'P 1'
#
loop_
_entity.id
_entity.type
_entity.pdbx_description
1 polymer ?
#
loop_
_entity_poly.entity_id
_entity_poly.type
_entity_poly.pdbx_seq_one_letter_code
_entity_poly.pdbx_strand_id
1 'polypeptide(L)'
;MSAGPIAIGLLAPAIVVIVALSWRMTRSRGWQERELMKLAQRRNLAVPDHLEEELMRHIVRRRRAWMLGYGAGYLLVFVPAALLLPRAGSDLGPLMLVLAFAVGTVVTTAVTLVDRRRTVFGEARVARLDGPAIDDLIAPATVRLVGIAIAAAIAAAAVVVVMSRSADSAATVGFFPPLIATLAVVAVAALVTWRLTARHVAAQRPISGDATTLAWSDALRAESIGDMLLVPTMSAALALQLAVPTIAALLAPQQLEAFNSGNLVGGAIAISLIIATAAQTTGGPGARHYQRRLWPELAAATTSGPAPDPAEGRA
;
A
#
# COMPACT_ATOMS: atom_id res chain seq x y z
N MET A 1 23.39 -24.81 0.61
CA MET A 1 22.42 -25.58 1.42
C MET A 1 21.04 -25.33 0.84
N SER A 2 20.45 -26.31 0.15
CA SER A 2 19.11 -26.17 -0.42
C SER A 2 18.09 -26.13 0.73
N ALA A 3 17.34 -25.04 0.85
CA ALA A 3 16.11 -25.06 1.64
C ALA A 3 15.19 -26.12 1.01
N GLY A 4 15.13 -27.31 1.62
CA GLY A 4 14.43 -28.44 1.04
C GLY A 4 12.92 -28.19 0.89
N PRO A 5 12.20 -29.06 0.16
CA PRO A 5 10.73 -28.99 -0.01
C PRO A 5 9.95 -28.90 1.32
N ILE A 6 10.58 -29.29 2.42
CA ILE A 6 10.07 -29.15 3.80
C ILE A 6 9.83 -27.67 4.17
N ALA A 7 10.69 -26.74 3.76
CA ALA A 7 10.55 -25.31 4.10
C ALA A 7 9.32 -24.67 3.41
N ILE A 8 9.07 -25.03 2.14
CA ILE A 8 7.88 -24.57 1.39
C ILE A 8 6.60 -25.18 1.98
N GLY A 9 6.66 -26.46 2.38
CA GLY A 9 5.56 -27.15 3.05
C GLY A 9 5.13 -26.52 4.39
N LEU A 10 6.04 -25.83 5.09
CA LEU A 10 5.75 -25.15 6.36
C LEU A 10 5.20 -23.72 6.19
N LEU A 11 5.51 -23.04 5.08
CA LEU A 11 5.04 -21.67 4.83
C LEU A 11 3.53 -21.60 4.58
N ALA A 12 2.97 -22.56 3.83
CA ALA A 12 1.54 -22.61 3.57
C ALA A 12 0.68 -22.73 4.85
N PRO A 13 0.90 -23.70 5.76
CA PRO A 13 0.17 -23.77 7.01
C PRO A 13 0.47 -22.56 7.91
N ALA A 14 1.69 -22.02 7.92
CA ALA A 14 2.00 -20.80 8.66
C ALA A 14 1.15 -19.61 8.18
N ILE A 15 0.99 -19.42 6.88
CA ILE A 15 0.15 -18.34 6.32
C ILE A 15 -1.32 -18.58 6.63
N VAL A 16 -1.82 -19.81 6.51
CA VAL A 16 -3.20 -20.16 6.91
C VAL A 16 -3.42 -19.87 8.39
N VAL A 17 -2.46 -20.23 9.25
CA VAL A 17 -2.51 -19.95 10.69
C VAL A 17 -2.46 -18.44 10.96
N ILE A 18 -1.60 -17.68 10.29
CA ILE A 18 -1.53 -16.21 10.42
C ILE A 18 -2.85 -15.56 9.99
N VAL A 19 -3.43 -16.00 8.87
CA VAL A 19 -4.73 -15.51 8.38
C VAL A 19 -5.84 -15.88 9.37
N ALA A 20 -5.88 -17.11 9.87
CA ALA A 20 -6.88 -17.57 10.82
C ALA A 20 -6.77 -16.86 12.19
N LEU A 21 -5.54 -16.70 12.71
CA LEU A 21 -5.27 -15.95 13.95
C LEU A 21 -5.66 -14.48 13.78
N SER A 22 -5.27 -13.87 12.65
CA SER A 22 -5.64 -12.49 12.34
C SER A 22 -7.17 -12.37 12.26
N TRP A 23 -7.85 -13.30 11.59
CA TRP A 23 -9.31 -13.32 11.50
C TRP A 23 -9.97 -13.43 12.87
N ARG A 24 -9.44 -14.30 13.75
CA ARG A 24 -9.89 -14.42 15.13
C ARG A 24 -9.69 -13.12 15.91
N MET A 25 -8.55 -12.46 15.77
CA MET A 25 -8.29 -11.16 16.44
C MET A 25 -9.28 -10.09 16.00
N THR A 26 -9.70 -10.07 14.73
CA THR A 26 -10.71 -9.10 14.26
C THR A 26 -12.08 -9.27 14.90
N ARG A 27 -12.36 -10.39 15.60
CA ARG A 27 -13.60 -10.57 16.37
C ARG A 27 -13.51 -10.02 17.80
N SER A 28 -12.33 -9.70 18.30
CA SER A 28 -12.17 -9.18 19.66
C SER A 28 -12.52 -7.69 19.73
N ARG A 29 -13.52 -7.33 20.56
CA ARG A 29 -13.94 -5.94 20.78
C ARG A 29 -12.78 -5.07 21.28
N GLY A 30 -12.00 -5.56 22.24
CA GLY A 30 -10.85 -4.81 22.78
C GLY A 30 -9.69 -4.63 21.78
N TRP A 31 -9.62 -5.40 20.70
CA TRP A 31 -8.70 -5.11 19.58
C TRP A 31 -9.26 -4.00 18.69
N GLN A 32 -10.57 -4.05 18.39
CA GLN A 32 -11.25 -3.05 17.57
C GLN A 32 -11.20 -1.66 18.20
N GLU A 33 -11.46 -1.55 19.51
CA GLU A 33 -11.38 -0.30 20.28
C GLU A 33 -9.95 0.27 20.26
N ARG A 34 -8.92 -0.58 20.46
CA ARG A 34 -7.51 -0.15 20.38
C ARG A 34 -7.13 0.35 18.98
N GLU A 35 -7.57 -0.32 17.93
CA GLU A 35 -7.30 0.13 16.56
C GLU A 35 -8.10 1.39 16.20
N LEU A 36 -9.32 1.54 16.73
CA LEU A 36 -10.12 2.75 16.57
C LEU A 36 -9.43 3.95 17.26
N MET A 37 -8.93 3.78 18.48
CA MET A 37 -8.15 4.81 19.17
C MET A 37 -6.87 5.18 18.41
N LYS A 38 -6.14 4.18 17.88
CA LYS A 38 -4.97 4.44 17.03
C LYS A 38 -5.35 5.20 15.76
N LEU A 39 -6.47 4.85 15.14
CA LEU A 39 -6.96 5.51 13.94
C LEU A 39 -7.34 6.96 14.26
N ALA A 40 -8.09 7.18 15.34
CA ALA A 40 -8.45 8.49 15.86
C ALA A 40 -7.22 9.34 16.15
N GLN A 41 -6.19 8.78 16.79
CA GLN A 41 -4.94 9.46 17.09
C GLN A 41 -4.12 9.78 15.82
N ARG A 42 -4.05 8.85 14.86
CA ARG A 42 -3.33 9.07 13.59
C ARG A 42 -3.98 10.15 12.75
N ARG A 43 -5.32 10.14 12.69
CA ARG A 43 -6.14 11.12 11.96
C ARG A 43 -6.38 12.38 12.74
N ASN A 44 -6.10 12.35 14.03
CA ASN A 44 -6.25 13.46 14.94
C ASN A 44 -7.68 14.04 14.88
N LEU A 45 -8.64 13.13 15.05
CA LEU A 45 -10.07 13.39 15.06
C LEU A 45 -10.68 12.71 16.29
N ALA A 46 -11.58 13.42 16.98
CA ALA A 46 -12.42 12.79 18.01
C ALA A 46 -13.37 11.79 17.35
N VAL A 47 -13.68 10.70 18.04
CA VAL A 47 -14.67 9.70 17.58
C VAL A 47 -16.01 10.04 18.23
N PRO A 48 -17.02 10.49 17.46
CA PRO A 48 -18.36 10.64 17.98
C PRO A 48 -18.97 9.28 18.35
N ASP A 49 -19.73 9.23 19.44
CA ASP A 49 -20.38 8.00 19.93
C ASP A 49 -21.26 7.35 18.85
N HIS A 50 -21.95 8.16 18.04
CA HIS A 50 -22.81 7.66 16.95
C HIS A 50 -22.04 7.08 15.75
N LEU A 51 -20.74 7.38 15.62
CA LEU A 51 -19.88 6.83 14.56
C LEU A 51 -19.04 5.65 15.01
N GLU A 52 -18.89 5.41 16.31
CA GLU A 52 -18.00 4.40 16.88
C GLU A 52 -18.23 3.03 16.22
N GLU A 53 -19.47 2.54 16.24
CA GLU A 53 -19.81 1.21 15.70
C GLU A 53 -19.59 1.12 14.18
N GLU A 54 -19.81 2.22 13.45
CA GLU A 54 -19.56 2.24 12.00
C GLU A 54 -18.08 2.27 11.66
N LEU A 55 -17.28 3.04 12.40
CA LEU A 55 -15.83 3.05 12.26
C LEU A 55 -15.24 1.69 12.64
N MET A 56 -15.72 1.04 13.69
CA MET A 56 -15.33 -0.33 14.05
C MET A 56 -15.67 -1.31 12.93
N ARG A 57 -16.90 -1.26 12.39
CA ARG A 57 -17.31 -2.08 11.22
C ARG A 57 -16.41 -1.80 10.02
N HIS A 58 -16.05 -0.54 9.76
CA HIS A 58 -15.14 -0.16 8.69
C HIS A 58 -13.74 -0.78 8.88
N ILE A 59 -13.15 -0.67 10.07
CA ILE A 59 -11.85 -1.25 10.41
C ILE A 59 -11.86 -2.77 10.19
N VAL A 60 -12.90 -3.46 10.67
CA VAL A 60 -13.05 -4.92 10.51
C VAL A 60 -13.19 -5.30 9.04
N ARG A 61 -14.06 -4.63 8.28
CA ARG A 61 -14.27 -4.92 6.85
C ARG A 61 -13.00 -4.68 6.05
N ARG A 62 -12.33 -3.55 6.26
CA ARG A 62 -11.06 -3.25 5.60
C ARG A 62 -10.02 -4.31 5.94
N ARG A 63 -9.85 -4.66 7.22
CA ARG A 63 -8.90 -5.70 7.63
C ARG A 63 -9.22 -7.06 7.00
N ARG A 64 -10.50 -7.45 6.92
CA ARG A 64 -10.93 -8.67 6.22
C ARG A 64 -10.64 -8.62 4.73
N ALA A 65 -10.89 -7.48 4.09
CA ALA A 65 -10.56 -7.29 2.68
C ALA A 65 -9.06 -7.47 2.43
N TRP A 66 -8.20 -6.89 3.29
CA TRP A 66 -6.75 -7.10 3.23
C TRP A 66 -6.37 -8.58 3.41
N MET A 67 -6.97 -9.29 4.36
CA MET A 67 -6.70 -10.73 4.55
C MET A 67 -7.14 -11.57 3.35
N LEU A 68 -8.34 -11.31 2.81
CA LEU A 68 -8.85 -11.99 1.62
C LEU A 68 -7.98 -11.71 0.42
N GLY A 69 -7.53 -10.46 0.26
CA GLY A 69 -6.56 -10.07 -0.73
C GLY A 69 -5.27 -10.87 -0.62
N TYR A 70 -4.58 -10.81 0.53
CA TYR A 70 -3.35 -11.56 0.73
C TYR A 70 -3.52 -13.06 0.54
N GLY A 71 -4.61 -13.63 1.06
CA GLY A 71 -4.93 -15.04 0.88
C GLY A 71 -5.14 -15.40 -0.59
N ALA A 72 -5.90 -14.59 -1.33
CA ALA A 72 -6.14 -14.79 -2.76
C ALA A 72 -4.85 -14.63 -3.56
N GLY A 73 -4.05 -13.59 -3.30
CA GLY A 73 -2.77 -13.38 -3.95
C GLY A 73 -1.80 -14.53 -3.70
N TYR A 74 -1.71 -15.01 -2.45
CA TYR A 74 -0.90 -16.18 -2.10
C TYR A 74 -1.38 -17.43 -2.85
N LEU A 75 -2.69 -17.70 -2.85
CA LEU A 75 -3.25 -18.88 -3.48
C LEU A 75 -3.19 -18.84 -5.01
N LEU A 76 -3.33 -17.67 -5.63
CA LEU A 76 -3.33 -17.51 -7.09
C LEU A 76 -1.94 -17.38 -7.69
N VAL A 77 -0.96 -16.86 -6.93
CA VAL A 77 0.39 -16.61 -7.44
C VAL A 77 1.38 -17.58 -6.84
N PHE A 78 1.47 -17.60 -5.51
CA PHE A 78 2.54 -18.33 -4.82
C PHE A 78 2.37 -19.84 -4.92
N VAL A 79 1.15 -20.35 -4.72
CA VAL A 79 0.89 -21.80 -4.78
C VAL A 79 1.16 -22.37 -6.17
N PRO A 80 0.62 -21.82 -7.28
CA PRO A 80 0.93 -22.32 -8.63
C PRO A 80 2.41 -22.18 -8.96
N ALA A 81 3.06 -21.07 -8.61
CA ALA A 81 4.49 -20.89 -8.84
C ALA A 81 5.33 -21.94 -8.11
N ALA A 82 5.01 -22.23 -6.84
CA ALA A 82 5.70 -23.24 -6.06
C ALA A 82 5.51 -24.66 -6.61
N LEU A 83 4.32 -24.97 -7.16
CA LEU A 83 4.01 -26.27 -7.74
C LEU A 83 4.61 -26.45 -9.14
N LEU A 84 4.57 -25.41 -9.99
CA LEU A 84 4.99 -25.48 -11.39
C LEU A 84 6.49 -25.23 -11.58
N LEU A 85 7.16 -24.56 -10.63
CA LEU A 85 8.59 -24.24 -10.70
C LEU A 85 9.34 -24.73 -9.44
N PRO A 86 9.45 -26.05 -9.20
CA PRO A 86 10.06 -26.59 -7.96
C PRO A 86 11.50 -26.14 -7.73
N ARG A 87 12.24 -25.88 -8.83
CA ARG A 87 13.63 -25.37 -8.79
C ARG A 87 13.72 -23.86 -8.62
N ALA A 88 12.65 -23.11 -8.93
CA ALA A 88 12.63 -21.66 -8.76
C ALA A 88 12.20 -21.23 -7.35
N GLY A 89 11.70 -22.16 -6.54
CA GLY A 89 11.15 -21.89 -5.21
C GLY A 89 12.15 -21.30 -4.21
N SER A 90 13.46 -21.56 -4.33
CA SER A 90 14.47 -20.98 -3.43
C SER A 90 14.84 -19.55 -3.79
N ASP A 91 14.95 -19.24 -5.09
CA ASP A 91 15.55 -17.98 -5.55
C ASP A 91 14.48 -16.94 -5.93
N LEU A 92 13.30 -17.40 -6.39
CA LEU A 92 12.16 -16.54 -6.71
C LEU A 92 11.13 -16.46 -5.57
N GLY A 93 11.32 -17.19 -4.46
CA GLY A 93 10.40 -17.20 -3.32
C GLY A 93 10.01 -15.80 -2.82
N PRO A 94 10.97 -14.90 -2.57
CA PRO A 94 10.69 -13.52 -2.18
C PRO A 94 9.91 -12.75 -3.26
N LEU A 95 10.30 -12.88 -4.53
CA LEU A 95 9.59 -12.25 -5.65
C LEU A 95 8.13 -12.71 -5.72
N MET A 96 7.88 -14.01 -5.61
CA MET A 96 6.54 -14.57 -5.64
C MET A 96 5.69 -14.09 -4.46
N LEU A 97 6.30 -13.89 -3.29
CA LEU A 97 5.61 -13.34 -2.12
C LEU A 97 5.20 -11.88 -2.35
N VAL A 98 6.07 -11.06 -2.96
CA VAL A 98 5.71 -9.67 -3.28
C VAL A 98 4.70 -9.61 -4.43
N LEU A 99 4.76 -10.51 -5.42
CA LEU A 99 3.76 -10.57 -6.49
C LEU A 99 2.39 -11.01 -5.93
N ALA A 100 2.37 -12.00 -5.04
CA ALA A 100 1.18 -12.39 -4.29
C ALA A 100 0.63 -11.21 -3.47
N PHE A 101 1.49 -10.46 -2.79
CA PHE A 101 1.09 -9.26 -2.07
C PHE A 101 0.47 -8.20 -2.99
N ALA A 102 1.08 -7.94 -4.15
CA ALA A 102 0.58 -6.98 -5.12
C ALA A 102 -0.81 -7.38 -5.65
N VAL A 103 -0.98 -8.63 -6.06
CA VAL A 103 -2.28 -9.18 -6.49
C VAL A 103 -3.31 -9.08 -5.36
N GLY A 104 -2.91 -9.42 -4.14
CA GLY A 104 -3.79 -9.32 -2.98
C GLY A 104 -4.24 -7.89 -2.67
N THR A 105 -3.37 -6.92 -2.87
CA THR A 105 -3.71 -5.50 -2.69
C THR A 105 -4.70 -5.02 -3.76
N VAL A 106 -4.58 -5.49 -5.01
CA VAL A 106 -5.55 -5.21 -6.09
C VAL A 106 -6.93 -5.80 -5.76
N VAL A 107 -6.98 -7.07 -5.33
CA VAL A 107 -8.24 -7.74 -4.93
C VAL A 107 -8.88 -7.01 -3.75
N THR A 108 -8.09 -6.66 -2.73
CA THR A 108 -8.55 -5.89 -1.57
C THR A 108 -9.19 -4.57 -2.00
N THR A 109 -8.49 -3.85 -2.87
CA THR A 109 -8.95 -2.57 -3.41
C THR A 109 -10.29 -2.72 -4.12
N ALA A 110 -10.40 -3.71 -5.03
CA ALA A 110 -11.63 -3.98 -5.75
C ALA A 110 -12.81 -4.26 -4.81
N VAL A 111 -12.59 -5.11 -3.79
CA VAL A 111 -13.61 -5.44 -2.79
C VAL A 111 -14.04 -4.21 -2.00
N THR A 112 -13.10 -3.38 -1.54
CA THR A 112 -13.41 -2.17 -0.78
C THR A 112 -14.11 -1.10 -1.62
N LEU A 113 -13.87 -1.07 -2.94
CA LEU A 113 -14.52 -0.13 -3.84
C LEU A 113 -16.02 -0.45 -4.03
N VAL A 114 -16.35 -1.75 -4.11
CA VAL A 114 -17.73 -2.22 -4.29
C VAL A 114 -18.57 -1.96 -3.03
N ASP A 115 -17.98 -2.11 -1.85
CA ASP A 115 -18.71 -2.00 -0.58
C ASP A 115 -19.09 -0.56 -0.19
N ARG A 116 -18.38 0.46 -0.72
CA ARG A 116 -18.57 1.88 -0.36
C ARG A 116 -19.85 2.54 -0.88
N ARG A 117 -20.64 1.87 -1.72
CA ARG A 117 -21.89 2.44 -2.25
C ARG A 117 -23.04 2.55 -1.23
N ARG A 118 -22.86 2.17 0.04
CA ARG A 118 -23.99 1.87 0.95
C ARG A 118 -24.08 2.64 2.28
N THR A 119 -23.20 3.58 2.59
CA THR A 119 -23.21 4.25 3.92
C THR A 119 -23.69 5.69 3.83
N VAL A 120 -24.92 5.94 4.31
CA VAL A 120 -25.48 7.27 4.57
C VAL A 120 -25.53 7.45 6.09
N PHE A 121 -24.86 8.49 6.60
CA PHE A 121 -24.83 8.83 8.03
C PHE A 121 -25.96 9.82 8.34
N GLY A 122 -26.83 9.46 9.30
CA GLY A 122 -27.61 10.39 10.13
C GLY A 122 -28.56 11.40 9.48
N GLU A 123 -29.15 12.24 10.34
CA GLU A 123 -29.98 13.38 9.98
C GLU A 123 -29.11 14.54 9.48
N ALA A 124 -29.14 14.79 8.17
CA ALA A 124 -28.31 15.76 7.46
C ALA A 124 -28.51 17.20 7.97
N ARG A 125 -27.44 17.84 8.49
CA ARG A 125 -27.43 19.30 8.78
C ARG A 125 -26.52 20.11 7.86
N VAL A 126 -25.45 19.52 7.33
CA VAL A 126 -24.50 20.20 6.43
C VAL A 126 -24.18 19.29 5.24
N ALA A 127 -24.30 19.84 4.03
CA ALA A 127 -23.90 19.17 2.79
C ALA A 127 -22.96 20.10 2.02
N ARG A 128 -21.76 19.60 1.63
CA ARG A 128 -20.90 20.31 0.69
C ARG A 128 -21.49 20.19 -0.71
N LEU A 129 -21.56 21.31 -1.44
CA LEU A 129 -22.06 21.36 -2.81
C LEU A 129 -21.10 20.65 -3.77
N ASP A 130 -19.79 20.82 -3.56
CA ASP A 130 -18.75 20.21 -4.39
C ASP A 130 -18.00 19.10 -3.64
N GLY A 131 -17.66 18.03 -4.37
CA GLY A 131 -16.79 16.97 -3.87
C GLY A 131 -15.33 17.43 -3.80
N PRO A 132 -14.52 16.94 -2.85
CA PRO A 132 -13.10 17.30 -2.74
C PRO A 132 -12.33 16.84 -3.98
N ALA A 133 -11.32 17.61 -4.40
CA ALA A 133 -10.41 17.17 -5.45
C ALA A 133 -9.39 16.14 -4.91
N ILE A 134 -8.77 15.36 -5.80
CA ILE A 134 -7.70 14.42 -5.39
C ILE A 134 -6.55 15.15 -4.70
N ASP A 135 -6.20 16.34 -5.22
CA ASP A 135 -5.09 17.15 -4.70
C ASP A 135 -5.37 17.72 -3.30
N ASP A 136 -6.64 17.70 -2.87
CA ASP A 136 -7.03 18.01 -1.49
C ASP A 136 -6.87 16.79 -0.58
N LEU A 137 -7.13 15.58 -1.10
CA LEU A 137 -7.09 14.34 -0.32
C LEU A 137 -5.67 13.78 -0.18
N ILE A 138 -4.83 13.90 -1.22
CA ILE A 138 -3.49 13.32 -1.27
C ILE A 138 -2.46 14.41 -1.57
N ALA A 139 -1.37 14.39 -0.81
CA ALA A 139 -0.26 15.31 -1.05
C ALA A 139 0.36 15.08 -2.45
N PRO A 140 0.54 16.14 -3.27
CA PRO A 140 1.17 16.01 -4.58
C PRO A 140 2.57 15.39 -4.53
N ALA A 141 3.30 15.60 -3.44
CA ALA A 141 4.62 15.01 -3.20
C ALA A 141 4.56 13.47 -3.20
N THR A 142 3.53 12.87 -2.61
CA THR A 142 3.34 11.41 -2.60
C THR A 142 3.17 10.89 -4.03
N VAL A 143 2.33 11.56 -4.84
CA VAL A 143 2.10 11.17 -6.24
C VAL A 143 3.36 11.34 -7.09
N ARG A 144 4.14 12.41 -6.85
CA ARG A 144 5.43 12.65 -7.51
C ARG A 144 6.45 11.57 -7.16
N LEU A 145 6.55 11.18 -5.89
CA LEU A 145 7.45 10.10 -5.45
C LEU A 145 7.15 8.80 -6.21
N VAL A 146 5.87 8.41 -6.29
CA VAL A 146 5.45 7.22 -7.03
C VAL A 146 5.74 7.37 -8.53
N GLY A 147 5.50 8.55 -9.11
CA GLY A 147 5.85 8.84 -10.51
C GLY A 147 7.34 8.73 -10.81
N ILE A 148 8.20 9.25 -9.93
CA ILE A 148 9.66 9.14 -10.05
C ILE A 148 10.10 7.68 -9.97
N ALA A 149 9.55 6.91 -9.03
CA ALA A 149 9.85 5.49 -8.90
C ALA A 149 9.47 4.69 -10.15
N ILE A 150 8.29 4.96 -10.74
CA ILE A 150 7.86 4.32 -11.99
C ILE A 150 8.77 4.73 -13.14
N ALA A 151 9.14 6.00 -13.25
CA ALA A 151 10.06 6.47 -14.29
C ALA A 151 11.43 5.77 -14.17
N ALA A 152 11.96 5.65 -12.94
CA ALA A 152 13.20 4.92 -12.66
C ALA A 152 13.07 3.43 -13.03
N ALA A 153 11.94 2.79 -12.71
CA ALA A 153 11.68 1.39 -13.07
C ALA A 153 11.63 1.19 -14.60
N ILE A 154 10.99 2.10 -15.35
CA ILE A 154 10.96 2.07 -16.81
C ILE A 154 12.37 2.25 -17.39
N ALA A 155 13.13 3.22 -16.89
CA ALA A 155 14.49 3.47 -17.33
C ALA A 155 15.39 2.25 -17.07
N ALA A 156 15.33 1.67 -15.88
CA ALA A 156 16.10 0.48 -15.52
C ALA A 156 15.69 -0.73 -16.38
N ALA A 157 14.39 -0.93 -16.62
CA ALA A 157 13.89 -1.96 -17.52
C ALA A 157 14.43 -1.79 -18.95
N ALA A 158 14.42 -0.56 -19.48
CA ALA A 158 14.95 -0.27 -20.80
C ALA A 158 16.45 -0.57 -20.89
N VAL A 159 17.24 -0.18 -19.88
CA VAL A 159 18.68 -0.50 -19.80
C VAL A 159 18.89 -2.01 -19.81
N VAL A 160 18.17 -2.77 -18.98
CA VAL A 160 18.26 -4.24 -18.96
C VAL A 160 17.95 -4.84 -20.33
N VAL A 161 16.87 -4.39 -20.99
CA VAL A 161 16.47 -4.90 -22.31
C VAL A 161 17.53 -4.59 -23.38
N VAL A 162 18.09 -3.37 -23.39
CA VAL A 162 19.12 -2.98 -24.36
C VAL A 162 20.41 -3.78 -24.15
N MET A 163 20.90 -3.85 -22.91
CA MET A 163 22.12 -4.59 -22.57
C MET A 163 21.98 -6.09 -22.82
N SER A 164 20.79 -6.66 -22.62
CA SER A 164 20.51 -8.08 -22.88
C SER A 164 20.54 -8.43 -24.37
N ARG A 165 20.42 -7.45 -25.28
CA ARG A 165 20.50 -7.67 -26.74
C ARG A 165 21.92 -7.67 -27.26
N SER A 166 22.81 -6.90 -26.62
CA SER A 166 24.20 -6.71 -27.08
C SER A 166 25.15 -7.81 -26.61
N ALA A 167 24.74 -8.62 -25.64
CA ALA A 167 25.60 -9.59 -25.02
C ALA A 167 25.20 -11.02 -25.41
N ASP A 168 26.20 -11.87 -25.67
CA ASP A 168 26.05 -13.35 -25.75
C ASP A 168 25.51 -13.97 -24.43
N SER A 169 25.24 -13.12 -23.43
CA SER A 169 24.75 -13.43 -22.09
C SER A 169 23.24 -13.70 -22.02
N ALA A 170 22.55 -13.95 -23.13
CA ALA A 170 21.15 -14.40 -23.10
C ALA A 170 20.99 -15.66 -22.21
N ALA A 171 22.01 -16.51 -22.17
CA ALA A 171 22.08 -17.68 -21.29
C ALA A 171 22.26 -17.32 -19.80
N THR A 172 22.91 -16.19 -19.49
CA THR A 172 23.24 -15.78 -18.12
C THR A 172 22.08 -15.07 -17.42
N VAL A 173 21.20 -14.40 -18.17
CA VAL A 173 20.15 -13.53 -17.61
C VAL A 173 18.74 -14.11 -17.77
N GLY A 174 18.53 -15.08 -18.67
CA GLY A 174 17.28 -15.87 -18.73
C GLY A 174 15.99 -15.02 -18.81
N PHE A 175 15.03 -15.31 -17.92
CA PHE A 175 13.67 -14.73 -17.94
C PHE A 175 13.55 -13.33 -17.28
N PHE A 176 14.61 -12.77 -16.71
CA PHE A 176 14.53 -11.50 -15.97
C PHE A 176 14.11 -10.28 -16.83
N PRO A 177 14.63 -10.07 -18.06
CA PRO A 177 14.29 -8.88 -18.85
C PRO A 177 12.78 -8.71 -19.15
N PRO A 178 12.05 -9.73 -19.67
CA PRO A 178 10.61 -9.58 -19.92
C PRO A 178 9.81 -9.41 -18.61
N LEU A 179 10.23 -10.03 -17.51
CA LEU A 179 9.59 -9.87 -16.20
C LEU A 179 9.73 -8.43 -15.68
N ILE A 180 10.95 -7.87 -15.71
CA ILE A 180 11.23 -6.49 -15.29
C ILE A 180 10.41 -5.49 -16.12
N ALA A 181 10.39 -5.67 -17.45
CA ALA A 181 9.60 -4.83 -18.34
C ALA A 181 8.10 -4.93 -18.03
N THR A 182 7.59 -6.14 -17.80
CA THR A 182 6.19 -6.38 -17.43
C THR A 182 5.83 -5.68 -16.11
N LEU A 183 6.70 -5.76 -15.09
CA LEU A 183 6.47 -5.08 -13.81
C LEU A 183 6.46 -3.55 -13.95
N ALA A 184 7.32 -2.98 -14.78
CA ALA A 184 7.31 -1.55 -15.08
C ALA A 184 6.00 -1.14 -15.78
N VAL A 185 5.52 -1.92 -16.76
CA VAL A 185 4.22 -1.69 -17.42
C VAL A 185 3.06 -1.81 -16.44
N VAL A 186 3.06 -2.82 -15.56
CA VAL A 186 2.05 -3.00 -14.51
C VAL A 186 2.04 -1.80 -13.56
N ALA A 187 3.20 -1.24 -13.20
CA ALA A 187 3.29 -0.06 -12.34
C ALA A 187 2.62 1.17 -13.00
N VAL A 188 2.84 1.37 -14.31
CA VAL A 188 2.16 2.43 -15.07
C VAL A 188 0.66 2.20 -15.12
N ALA A 189 0.22 1.00 -15.48
CA ALA A 189 -1.19 0.64 -15.56
C ALA A 189 -1.90 0.81 -14.21
N ALA A 190 -1.25 0.42 -13.11
CA ALA A 190 -1.74 0.59 -11.75
C ALA A 190 -1.85 2.08 -11.37
N LEU A 191 -0.89 2.94 -11.75
CA LEU A 191 -0.98 4.38 -11.49
C LEU A 191 -2.12 5.04 -12.28
N VAL A 192 -2.32 4.64 -13.54
CA VAL A 192 -3.43 5.13 -14.36
C VAL A 192 -4.76 4.70 -13.74
N THR A 193 -4.88 3.41 -13.36
CA THR A 193 -6.06 2.85 -12.69
C THR A 193 -6.34 3.54 -11.36
N TRP A 194 -5.28 3.82 -10.60
CA TRP A 194 -5.36 4.61 -9.37
C TRP A 194 -5.94 5.99 -9.65
N ARG A 195 -5.43 6.74 -10.63
CA ARG A 195 -5.96 8.08 -10.96
C ARG A 195 -7.45 8.04 -11.31
N LEU A 196 -7.86 7.09 -12.15
CA LEU A 196 -9.26 6.97 -12.56
C LEU A 196 -10.16 6.64 -11.35
N THR A 197 -9.71 5.71 -10.51
CA THR A 197 -10.46 5.28 -9.34
C THR A 197 -10.49 6.35 -8.26
N ALA A 198 -9.37 7.03 -8.02
CA ALA A 198 -9.28 8.15 -7.09
C ALA A 198 -10.20 9.29 -7.50
N ARG A 199 -10.31 9.60 -8.80
CA ARG A 199 -11.24 10.61 -9.33
C ARG A 199 -12.67 10.20 -9.04
N HIS A 200 -13.00 8.95 -9.30
CA HIS A 200 -14.33 8.41 -9.03
C HIS A 200 -14.68 8.45 -7.54
N VAL A 201 -13.78 8.02 -6.66
CA VAL A 201 -13.97 8.02 -5.21
C VAL A 201 -14.06 9.45 -4.65
N ALA A 202 -13.25 10.37 -5.14
CA ALA A 202 -13.28 11.78 -4.72
C ALA A 202 -14.59 12.47 -5.15
N ALA A 203 -15.09 12.15 -6.35
CA ALA A 203 -16.35 12.68 -6.88
C ALA A 203 -17.62 12.09 -6.22
N GLN A 204 -17.51 11.00 -5.45
CA GLN A 204 -18.66 10.48 -4.72
C GLN A 204 -19.14 11.52 -3.72
N ARG A 205 -20.45 11.80 -3.71
CA ARG A 205 -21.01 12.84 -2.83
C ARG A 205 -20.63 12.56 -1.37
N PRO A 206 -20.16 13.57 -0.61
CA PRO A 206 -19.84 13.41 0.79
C PRO A 206 -21.10 12.97 1.54
N ILE A 207 -20.88 12.24 2.62
CA ILE A 207 -21.98 11.76 3.43
C ILE A 207 -22.49 12.95 4.23
N SER A 208 -23.80 13.22 4.19
CA SER A 208 -24.40 14.29 4.98
C SER A 208 -24.18 14.05 6.47
N GLY A 209 -23.87 15.09 7.24
CA GLY A 209 -23.61 14.94 8.67
C GLY A 209 -23.15 16.23 9.31
N ASP A 210 -22.69 16.13 10.56
CA ASP A 210 -21.95 17.21 11.22
C ASP A 210 -20.52 17.34 10.66
N ALA A 211 -19.82 18.41 11.04
CA ALA A 211 -18.45 18.67 10.59
C ALA A 211 -17.50 17.50 10.89
N THR A 212 -17.65 16.87 12.06
CA THR A 212 -16.82 15.74 12.49
C THR A 212 -17.08 14.49 11.64
N THR A 213 -18.33 14.17 11.32
CA THR A 213 -18.71 13.05 10.43
C THR A 213 -18.16 13.27 9.03
N LEU A 214 -18.27 14.49 8.51
CA LEU A 214 -17.70 14.86 7.21
C LEU A 214 -16.17 14.72 7.22
N ALA A 215 -15.50 15.15 8.28
CA ALA A 215 -14.04 15.03 8.42
C ALA A 215 -13.59 13.55 8.45
N TRP A 216 -14.32 12.68 9.16
CA TRP A 216 -14.09 11.24 9.14
C TRP A 216 -14.31 10.63 7.74
N SER A 217 -15.34 11.07 7.02
CA SER A 217 -15.59 10.62 5.64
C SER A 217 -14.40 10.96 4.73
N ASP A 218 -13.90 12.20 4.79
CA ASP A 218 -12.74 12.65 4.03
C ASP A 218 -11.46 11.90 4.43
N ALA A 219 -11.26 11.67 5.73
CA ALA A 219 -10.13 10.92 6.27
C ALA A 219 -10.07 9.48 5.72
N LEU A 220 -11.20 8.78 5.74
CA LEU A 220 -11.31 7.41 5.22
C LEU A 220 -11.19 7.37 3.69
N ARG A 221 -11.64 8.41 2.97
CA ARG A 221 -11.42 8.55 1.52
C ARG A 221 -9.94 8.74 1.21
N ALA A 222 -9.29 9.71 1.84
CA ALA A 222 -7.87 9.97 1.68
C ALA A 222 -7.05 8.71 2.01
N GLU A 223 -7.41 8.00 3.07
CA GLU A 223 -6.75 6.75 3.43
C GLU A 223 -6.87 5.67 2.36
N SER A 224 -8.07 5.41 1.85
CA SER A 224 -8.23 4.39 0.80
C SER A 224 -7.54 4.78 -0.50
N ILE A 225 -7.61 6.05 -0.89
CA ILE A 225 -6.87 6.52 -2.08
C ILE A 225 -5.36 6.38 -1.86
N GLY A 226 -4.87 6.67 -0.64
CA GLY A 226 -3.48 6.51 -0.26
C GLY A 226 -3.02 5.04 -0.26
N ASP A 227 -3.81 4.13 0.29
CA ASP A 227 -3.51 2.69 0.28
C ASP A 227 -3.36 2.16 -1.15
N MET A 228 -4.21 2.60 -2.08
CA MET A 228 -4.15 2.18 -3.47
C MET A 228 -2.85 2.61 -4.18
N LEU A 229 -2.15 3.66 -3.72
CA LEU A 229 -0.84 4.05 -4.24
C LEU A 229 0.27 3.03 -3.90
N LEU A 230 0.05 2.15 -2.93
CA LEU A 230 1.02 1.10 -2.62
C LEU A 230 1.16 0.11 -3.78
N VAL A 231 0.10 -0.15 -4.55
CA VAL A 231 0.16 -1.08 -5.70
C VAL A 231 1.19 -0.62 -6.76
N PRO A 232 1.05 0.56 -7.40
CA PRO A 232 2.03 1.01 -8.39
C PRO A 232 3.44 1.15 -7.79
N THR A 233 3.53 1.56 -6.52
CA THR A 233 4.80 1.68 -5.80
C THR A 233 5.50 0.33 -5.67
N MET A 234 4.79 -0.70 -5.25
CA MET A 234 5.35 -2.04 -5.07
C MET A 234 5.74 -2.66 -6.41
N SER A 235 4.97 -2.44 -7.48
CA SER A 235 5.35 -2.87 -8.82
C SER A 235 6.63 -2.18 -9.31
N ALA A 236 6.77 -0.88 -9.10
CA ALA A 236 7.99 -0.15 -9.43
C ALA A 236 9.19 -0.58 -8.56
N ALA A 237 8.98 -0.74 -7.25
CA ALA A 237 9.98 -1.22 -6.31
C ALA A 237 10.51 -2.60 -6.69
N LEU A 238 9.61 -3.52 -7.07
CA LEU A 238 9.99 -4.84 -7.57
C LEU A 238 10.74 -4.79 -8.89
N ALA A 239 10.31 -3.97 -9.83
CA ALA A 239 11.03 -3.80 -11.09
C ALA A 239 12.46 -3.33 -10.84
N LEU A 240 12.65 -2.36 -9.92
CA LEU A 240 13.97 -1.88 -9.51
C LEU A 240 14.78 -2.93 -8.76
N GLN A 241 14.14 -3.69 -7.84
CA GLN A 241 14.77 -4.79 -7.11
C GLN A 241 15.45 -5.79 -8.04
N LEU A 242 14.80 -6.08 -9.16
CA LEU A 242 15.30 -7.03 -10.15
C LEU A 242 16.25 -6.37 -11.13
N ALA A 243 15.95 -5.15 -11.57
CA ALA A 243 16.77 -4.48 -12.56
C ALA A 243 18.18 -4.17 -12.05
N VAL A 244 18.34 -3.68 -10.82
CA VAL A 244 19.66 -3.31 -10.27
C VAL A 244 20.67 -4.48 -10.26
N PRO A 245 20.37 -5.65 -9.65
CA PRO A 245 21.28 -6.80 -9.70
C PRO A 245 21.48 -7.32 -11.12
N THR A 246 20.45 -7.29 -11.98
CA THR A 246 20.59 -7.69 -13.39
C THR A 246 21.54 -6.77 -14.15
N ILE A 247 21.46 -5.45 -13.97
CA ILE A 247 22.39 -4.49 -14.57
C ILE A 247 23.80 -4.72 -14.05
N ALA A 248 23.96 -4.93 -12.74
CA ALA A 248 25.28 -5.21 -12.15
C ALA A 248 25.91 -6.48 -12.72
N ALA A 249 25.14 -7.57 -12.87
CA ALA A 249 25.60 -8.80 -13.49
C ALA A 249 25.94 -8.63 -14.99
N LEU A 250 25.18 -7.82 -15.72
CA LEU A 250 25.46 -7.52 -17.12
C LEU A 250 26.74 -6.68 -17.30
N LEU A 251 27.06 -5.81 -16.33
CA LEU A 251 28.30 -5.02 -16.35
C LEU A 251 29.54 -5.83 -15.94
N ALA A 252 29.38 -6.83 -15.08
CA ALA A 252 30.47 -7.69 -14.61
C ALA A 252 30.06 -9.18 -14.59
N PRO A 253 29.93 -9.85 -15.75
CA PRO A 253 29.34 -11.20 -15.86
C PRO A 253 30.07 -12.31 -15.09
N GLN A 254 31.35 -12.13 -14.82
CA GLN A 254 32.19 -13.11 -14.10
C GLN A 254 32.24 -12.88 -12.58
N GLN A 255 31.59 -11.82 -12.06
CA GLN A 255 31.66 -11.45 -10.66
C GLN A 255 30.32 -11.66 -9.96
N LEU A 256 30.17 -12.79 -9.26
CA LEU A 256 28.97 -13.07 -8.45
C LEU A 256 28.72 -12.00 -7.38
N GLU A 257 29.79 -11.38 -6.87
CA GLU A 257 29.73 -10.29 -5.91
C GLU A 257 29.01 -9.04 -6.46
N ALA A 258 29.12 -8.77 -7.77
CA ALA A 258 28.41 -7.66 -8.42
C ALA A 258 26.89 -7.89 -8.41
N PHE A 259 26.44 -9.11 -8.68
CA PHE A 259 25.02 -9.45 -8.56
C PHE A 259 24.51 -9.33 -7.12
N ASN A 260 25.26 -9.87 -6.15
CA ASN A 260 24.88 -9.84 -4.74
C ASN A 260 24.81 -8.41 -4.17
N SER A 261 25.81 -7.58 -4.47
CA SER A 261 25.83 -6.16 -4.09
C SER A 261 24.69 -5.40 -4.77
N GLY A 262 24.46 -5.63 -6.07
CA GLY A 262 23.31 -5.07 -6.78
C GLY A 262 21.97 -5.49 -6.16
N ASN A 263 21.85 -6.72 -5.67
CA ASN A 263 20.63 -7.21 -5.02
C ASN A 263 20.39 -6.53 -3.67
N LEU A 264 21.44 -6.29 -2.89
CA LEU A 264 21.36 -5.53 -1.64
C LEU A 264 20.95 -4.07 -1.90
N VAL A 265 21.55 -3.43 -2.91
CA VAL A 265 21.23 -2.04 -3.29
C VAL A 265 19.80 -1.93 -3.82
N GLY A 266 19.41 -2.82 -4.73
CA GLY A 266 18.02 -2.94 -5.19
C GLY A 266 17.08 -3.14 -4.02
N GLY A 267 17.46 -4.00 -3.07
CA GLY A 267 16.76 -4.32 -1.81
C GLY A 267 16.45 -3.08 -1.01
N ALA A 268 17.50 -2.33 -0.71
CA ALA A 268 17.41 -1.09 0.03
C ALA A 268 16.52 -0.08 -0.69
N ILE A 269 16.69 0.13 -1.99
CA ILE A 269 15.86 1.07 -2.78
C ILE A 269 14.39 0.67 -2.73
N ALA A 270 14.08 -0.60 -2.97
CA ALA A 270 12.72 -1.11 -2.98
C ALA A 270 12.05 -0.95 -1.61
N ILE A 271 12.73 -1.36 -0.53
CA ILE A 271 12.23 -1.24 0.84
C ILE A 271 12.05 0.23 1.24
N SER A 272 13.03 1.08 0.98
CA SER A 272 12.96 2.51 1.28
C SER A 272 11.79 3.18 0.56
N LEU A 273 11.55 2.83 -0.71
CA LEU A 273 10.44 3.36 -1.48
C LEU A 273 9.07 2.93 -0.91
N ILE A 274 8.93 1.65 -0.54
CA ILE A 274 7.70 1.13 0.08
C ILE A 274 7.44 1.83 1.42
N ILE A 275 8.46 1.93 2.28
CA ILE A 275 8.37 2.59 3.58
C ILE A 275 8.04 4.07 3.41
N ALA A 276 8.72 4.78 2.51
CA ALA A 276 8.48 6.20 2.28
C ALA A 276 7.06 6.47 1.79
N THR A 277 6.53 5.61 0.93
CA THR A 277 5.15 5.72 0.43
C THR A 277 4.15 5.39 1.54
N ALA A 278 4.34 4.27 2.26
CA ALA A 278 3.48 3.88 3.37
C ALA A 278 3.46 4.92 4.50
N ALA A 279 4.62 5.51 4.82
CA ALA A 279 4.73 6.58 5.80
C ALA A 279 3.93 7.81 5.36
N GLN A 280 4.01 8.19 4.07
CA GLN A 280 3.24 9.33 3.55
C GLN A 280 1.73 9.08 3.51
N THR A 281 1.27 7.84 3.38
CA THR A 281 -0.17 7.52 3.25
C THR A 281 -0.85 7.17 4.59
N THR A 282 -0.13 6.57 5.54
CA THR A 282 -0.73 5.97 6.76
C THR A 282 -0.53 6.75 8.06
N GLY A 283 0.47 7.64 8.17
CA GLY A 283 0.74 8.32 9.45
C GLY A 283 1.65 9.55 9.42
N GLY A 284 2.29 9.85 8.30
CA GLY A 284 3.18 11.00 8.15
C GLY A 284 2.45 12.30 7.80
N PRO A 285 3.22 13.36 7.45
CA PRO A 285 2.66 14.65 7.05
C PRO A 285 1.68 14.57 5.88
N GLY A 286 1.87 13.61 4.97
CA GLY A 286 0.97 13.34 3.84
C GLY A 286 -0.41 12.85 4.31
N ALA A 287 -0.47 12.05 5.37
CA ALA A 287 -1.72 11.52 5.93
C ALA A 287 -2.60 12.61 6.55
N ARG A 288 -2.01 13.76 6.92
CA ARG A 288 -2.70 14.96 7.44
C ARG A 288 -2.86 16.07 6.39
N HIS A 289 -2.54 15.80 5.13
CA HIS A 289 -2.69 16.77 4.03
C HIS A 289 -4.16 17.19 3.86
N TYR A 290 -5.08 16.22 3.83
CA TYR A 290 -6.51 16.48 3.74
C TYR A 290 -7.02 17.35 4.88
N GLN A 291 -6.56 17.13 6.12
CA GLN A 291 -6.97 17.93 7.27
C GLN A 291 -6.52 19.39 7.12
N ARG A 292 -5.29 19.62 6.69
CA ARG A 292 -4.78 20.98 6.46
C ARG A 292 -5.48 21.72 5.31
N ARG A 293 -5.94 21.00 4.29
CA ARG A 293 -6.59 21.56 3.10
C ARG A 293 -8.10 21.77 3.29
N LEU A 294 -8.80 20.77 3.81
CA LEU A 294 -10.26 20.71 3.88
C LEU A 294 -10.82 21.09 5.25
N TRP A 295 -10.00 21.04 6.31
CA TRP A 295 -10.43 21.24 7.70
C TRP A 295 -9.39 22.06 8.50
N PRO A 296 -9.00 23.26 8.02
CA PRO A 296 -7.93 24.04 8.63
C PRO A 296 -8.22 24.39 10.10
N GLU A 297 -9.48 24.59 10.48
CA GLU A 297 -9.92 24.81 11.85
C GLU A 297 -9.62 23.61 12.77
N LEU A 298 -9.85 22.38 12.32
CA LEU A 298 -9.50 21.18 13.09
C LEU A 298 -7.98 21.00 13.18
N ALA A 299 -7.25 21.34 12.12
CA ALA A 299 -5.80 21.32 12.13
C ALA A 299 -5.21 22.36 13.11
N ALA A 300 -5.80 23.57 13.15
CA ALA A 300 -5.39 24.65 14.05
C ALA A 300 -5.65 24.29 15.51
N ALA A 301 -6.84 23.77 15.84
CA ALA A 301 -7.22 23.38 17.20
C ALA A 301 -6.26 22.37 17.85
N THR A 302 -5.58 21.58 17.02
CA THR A 302 -4.60 20.59 17.48
C THR A 302 -3.25 21.21 17.80
N THR A 303 -2.88 22.24 17.05
CA THR A 303 -1.57 22.89 17.20
C THR A 303 -1.53 23.77 18.45
N SER A 304 -2.69 24.24 18.91
CA SER A 304 -2.84 25.09 20.11
C SER A 304 -2.50 24.38 21.42
N GLY A 305 -2.40 23.04 21.44
CA GLY A 305 -2.32 22.26 22.68
C GLY A 305 -3.57 22.38 23.54
N PRO A 306 -3.74 21.53 24.57
CA PRO A 306 -4.70 21.84 25.63
C PRO A 306 -4.29 23.20 26.22
N ALA A 307 -5.22 24.14 26.28
CA ALA A 307 -4.96 25.39 27.00
C ALA A 307 -4.44 25.03 28.40
N PRO A 308 -3.30 25.61 28.85
CA PRO A 308 -2.75 25.30 30.16
C PRO A 308 -3.85 25.46 31.19
N ASP A 309 -4.05 24.42 32.02
CA ASP A 309 -5.08 24.44 33.05
C ASP A 309 -4.79 25.65 33.95
N PRO A 310 -5.71 26.63 34.07
CA PRO A 310 -5.50 27.79 34.93
C PRO A 310 -5.22 27.42 36.40
N ALA A 311 -5.45 26.15 36.80
CA ALA A 311 -5.08 25.61 38.09
C ALA A 311 -3.56 25.40 38.29
N GLU A 312 -2.75 25.21 37.24
CA GLU A 312 -1.30 24.98 37.37
C GLU A 312 -0.48 26.27 37.58
N GLY A 313 -1.10 27.45 37.45
CA GLY A 313 -0.43 28.76 37.59
C GLY A 313 -0.52 29.41 38.98
N ARG A 314 -0.97 28.69 40.02
CA ARG A 314 -1.14 29.23 41.39
C ARG A 314 -0.32 28.48 42.46
N ALA A 315 0.91 28.08 42.13
CA ALA A 315 1.88 27.55 43.09
C ALA A 315 3.02 28.56 43.31
#